data_AF-X1MD14-F1
#
_entry.id   AF-X1MD14-F1
#
_cell.length_a   1.000
_cell.length_b   1.000
_cell.length_c   1.000
_cell.angle_alpha   90.00
_cell.angle_beta   90.00
_cell.angle_gamma   90.00
#
_symmetry.space_group_name_H-M   'P 1'
#
loop_
_entity.id
_entity.type
_entity.pdbx_description
1 polymer ?
#
loop_
_entity_poly.entity_id
_entity_poly.type
_entity_poly.pdbx_seq_one_letter_code
_entity_poly.pdbx_strand_id
1 'polypeptide(L)'
;HFVASKHDYTWHMLGAASYKRDRCLMCVDFTAELADISCGDIFQNVDDKEKHWVATLIRTEIGEKLIRLAVDKKYINFTEHNPDLIPASGMGWEAKKHAGVYRLFQRKKYGWPIPDYGYDISETPLPRDIKFPK
;
A
#
# COMPACT_ATOMS: atom_id res chain seq x y z
N HIS A 1 29.81 -3.05 -12.91
CA HIS A 1 29.72 -2.49 -11.55
C HIS A 1 28.31 -2.60 -11.01
N PHE A 2 28.13 -3.48 -10.05
CA PHE A 2 26.82 -3.93 -9.58
C PHE A 2 25.99 -2.79 -8.94
N VAL A 3 25.05 -2.16 -9.66
CA VAL A 3 23.91 -1.47 -9.05
C VAL A 3 22.95 -2.54 -8.55
N ALA A 4 23.24 -2.99 -7.34
CA ALA A 4 22.26 -3.64 -6.47
C ALA A 4 20.89 -2.99 -6.71
N SER A 5 19.90 -3.78 -7.12
CA SER A 5 18.53 -3.29 -7.19
C SER A 5 18.12 -2.82 -5.78
N LYS A 6 17.08 -1.98 -5.66
CA LYS A 6 16.51 -1.70 -4.32
C LYS A 6 16.20 -2.99 -3.57
N HIS A 7 15.92 -4.09 -4.26
CA HIS A 7 15.86 -5.41 -3.65
C HIS A 7 17.20 -5.83 -3.03
N ASP A 8 18.27 -5.84 -3.80
CA ASP A 8 19.61 -6.27 -3.35
C ASP A 8 20.19 -5.37 -2.25
N TYR A 9 20.03 -4.04 -2.34
CA TYR A 9 20.56 -3.08 -1.37
C TYR A 9 19.76 -3.07 -0.05
N THR A 10 18.44 -3.24 -0.13
CA THR A 10 17.56 -3.06 1.05
C THR A 10 17.14 -4.38 1.68
N TRP A 11 17.27 -5.54 1.01
CA TRP A 11 16.58 -6.78 1.44
C TRP A 11 17.44 -8.01 1.62
N HIS A 12 18.61 -8.13 0.99
CA HIS A 12 19.57 -9.18 1.36
C HIS A 12 20.23 -8.94 2.73
N MET A 13 20.08 -7.73 3.30
CA MET A 13 20.63 -7.33 4.61
C MET A 13 19.58 -6.69 5.54
N LEU A 14 18.30 -7.06 5.47
CA LEU A 14 17.27 -6.60 6.43
C LEU A 14 17.12 -5.04 6.54
N GLY A 15 17.59 -4.26 5.57
CA GLY A 15 17.76 -2.81 5.67
C GLY A 15 16.48 -1.97 5.66
N ALA A 16 15.34 -2.50 5.20
CA ALA A 16 14.04 -1.84 5.34
C ALA A 16 13.42 -2.03 6.74
N ALA A 17 14.09 -2.80 7.60
CA ALA A 17 13.52 -3.38 8.81
C ALA A 17 14.26 -2.96 10.09
N SER A 18 15.07 -1.89 10.07
CA SER A 18 15.81 -1.50 11.29
C SER A 18 14.89 -1.31 12.50
N TYR A 19 13.61 -0.96 12.28
CA TYR A 19 12.57 -0.93 13.32
C TYR A 19 11.18 -1.43 12.89
N LYS A 20 11.05 -2.08 11.72
CA LYS A 20 9.75 -2.64 11.27
C LYS A 20 9.62 -4.08 11.72
N ARG A 21 8.46 -4.45 12.27
CA ARG A 21 8.17 -5.84 12.61
C ARG A 21 8.15 -6.69 11.35
N ASP A 22 8.77 -7.88 11.42
CA ASP A 22 8.92 -8.82 10.32
C ASP A 22 7.62 -9.06 9.54
N ARG A 23 6.50 -9.31 10.25
CA ARG A 23 5.19 -9.54 9.63
C ARG A 23 4.71 -8.39 8.73
N CYS A 24 5.08 -7.15 9.02
CA CYS A 24 4.68 -5.98 8.23
C CYS A 24 5.33 -5.99 6.83
N LEU A 25 6.44 -6.72 6.66
CA LEU A 25 7.13 -6.88 5.40
C LEU A 25 6.38 -7.85 4.46
N MET A 26 5.49 -8.67 5.01
CA MET A 26 4.70 -9.67 4.30
C MET A 26 3.23 -9.25 4.07
N CYS A 27 2.81 -8.12 4.64
CA CYS A 27 1.47 -7.59 4.47
C CYS A 27 1.33 -6.94 3.10
N VAL A 28 0.37 -7.43 2.30
CA VAL A 28 0.10 -6.94 0.95
C VAL A 28 -1.04 -5.92 0.88
N ASP A 29 -1.78 -5.74 1.97
CA ASP A 29 -2.92 -4.82 2.03
C ASP A 29 -2.44 -3.40 2.34
N PHE A 30 -2.65 -2.47 1.40
CA PHE A 30 -2.30 -1.07 1.57
C PHE A 30 -3.47 -0.23 2.11
N THR A 31 -4.70 -0.53 1.69
CA THR A 31 -5.84 0.37 1.86
C THR A 31 -6.93 -0.19 2.76
N ALA A 32 -6.62 -1.19 3.58
CA ALA A 32 -7.60 -1.91 4.41
C ALA A 32 -8.77 -2.40 3.56
N GLU A 33 -8.46 -3.26 2.60
CA GLU A 33 -9.35 -3.61 1.47
C GLU A 33 -10.62 -4.35 1.89
N LEU A 34 -10.61 -4.94 3.08
CA LEU A 34 -11.74 -5.68 3.65
C LEU A 34 -12.59 -4.86 4.64
N ALA A 35 -12.29 -3.57 4.83
CA ALA A 35 -13.06 -2.71 5.73
C ALA A 35 -14.34 -2.20 5.04
N ASP A 36 -15.39 -1.88 5.82
CA ASP A 36 -16.56 -1.18 5.29
C ASP A 36 -16.20 0.24 4.79
N ILE A 37 -15.31 0.89 5.54
CA ILE A 37 -14.79 2.24 5.29
C ILE A 37 -13.29 2.21 5.54
N SER A 38 -12.49 2.70 4.58
CA SER A 38 -11.05 2.85 4.72
C SER A 38 -10.68 4.32 4.67
N CYS A 39 -9.92 4.81 5.65
CA CYS A 39 -9.51 6.22 5.74
C CYS A 39 -7.99 6.33 5.75
N GLY A 40 -7.44 7.37 5.11
CA GLY A 40 -6.00 7.65 5.12
C GLY A 40 -5.67 9.08 4.74
N ASP A 41 -4.46 9.52 5.08
CA ASP A 41 -4.00 10.87 4.78
C ASP A 41 -3.92 11.12 3.27
N ILE A 42 -4.18 12.38 2.88
CA ILE A 42 -4.09 12.81 1.49
C ILE A 42 -2.66 13.29 1.22
N PHE A 43 -1.88 12.49 0.49
CA PHE A 43 -0.52 12.86 0.04
C PHE A 43 -0.53 13.51 -1.35
N GLN A 44 -1.66 14.05 -1.79
CA GLN A 44 -1.84 14.79 -3.03
C GLN A 44 -1.96 16.28 -2.72
N ASN A 45 -1.74 17.11 -3.73
CA ASN A 45 -2.01 18.54 -3.61
C ASN A 45 -3.53 18.78 -3.66
N VAL A 46 -4.18 18.65 -2.51
CA VAL A 46 -5.51 19.19 -2.24
C VAL A 46 -5.35 20.61 -1.72
N ASP A 47 -6.28 21.51 -2.05
CA ASP A 47 -6.21 22.94 -1.70
C ASP A 47 -5.68 23.15 -0.27
N ASP A 48 -4.60 23.93 -0.14
CA ASP A 48 -3.87 24.16 1.11
C ASP A 48 -4.73 24.73 2.25
N LYS A 49 -5.93 25.23 1.95
CA LYS A 49 -6.91 25.68 2.93
C LYS A 49 -7.58 24.52 3.69
N GLU A 50 -7.47 23.30 3.17
CA GLU A 50 -8.24 22.14 3.58
C GLU A 50 -7.32 21.06 4.21
N LYS A 51 -6.53 21.46 5.22
CA LYS A 51 -5.52 20.60 5.88
C LYS A 51 -6.07 19.51 6.81
N HIS A 52 -7.39 19.41 6.93
CA HIS A 52 -8.07 18.49 7.85
C HIS A 52 -8.93 17.45 7.14
N TRP A 53 -8.70 17.23 5.84
CA TRP A 53 -9.38 16.19 5.07
C TRP A 53 -8.61 14.89 5.07
N VAL A 54 -9.37 13.81 5.00
CA VAL A 54 -8.89 12.43 4.99
C VAL A 54 -9.49 11.75 3.77
N ALA A 55 -8.66 11.11 2.95
CA ALA A 55 -9.14 10.30 1.84
C ALA A 55 -9.93 9.12 2.41
N THR A 56 -11.16 8.95 1.93
CA THR A 56 -12.09 7.94 2.44
C THR A 56 -12.60 7.09 1.28
N LEU A 57 -12.43 5.77 1.40
CA LEU A 57 -12.99 4.77 0.49
C LEU A 57 -14.14 4.05 1.17
N ILE A 58 -15.31 4.10 0.55
CA ILE A 58 -16.52 3.38 1.00
C ILE A 58 -16.62 2.11 0.16
N ARG A 59 -16.72 0.94 0.80
CA ARG A 59 -16.66 -0.36 0.10
C ARG A 59 -17.95 -1.15 0.16
N THR A 60 -18.66 -1.06 1.28
CA THR A 60 -19.86 -1.86 1.54
C THR A 60 -21.09 -0.98 1.73
N GLU A 61 -22.28 -1.57 1.59
CA GLU A 61 -23.56 -0.91 1.87
C GLU A 61 -23.65 -0.41 3.33
N ILE A 62 -23.03 -1.14 4.26
CA ILE A 62 -22.94 -0.74 5.67
C ILE A 62 -22.11 0.54 5.78
N GLY A 63 -20.94 0.58 5.14
CA GLY A 63 -20.07 1.76 5.12
C GLY A 63 -20.76 2.98 4.52
N GLU A 64 -21.47 2.78 3.41
CA GLU A 64 -22.23 3.85 2.75
C GLU A 64 -23.32 4.41 3.67
N LYS A 65 -24.10 3.53 4.31
CA LYS A 65 -25.14 3.94 5.26
C LYS A 65 -24.56 4.72 6.44
N LEU A 66 -23.41 4.29 6.98
CA LEU A 66 -22.76 4.97 8.11
C LEU A 66 -22.25 6.36 7.72
N ILE A 67 -21.62 6.51 6.55
CA ILE A 67 -21.17 7.83 6.06
C ILE A 67 -22.35 8.77 5.85
N ARG A 68 -23.43 8.30 5.18
CA ARG A 68 -24.65 9.10 4.98
C ARG A 68 -25.22 9.58 6.31
N LEU A 69 -25.36 8.69 7.29
CA LEU A 69 -25.85 9.06 8.63
C LEU A 69 -24.95 10.07 9.34
N ALA A 70 -23.62 9.95 9.19
CA ALA A 70 -22.67 10.89 9.80
C ALA A 70 -22.75 12.28 9.16
N VAL A 71 -22.95 12.35 7.84
CA VAL A 71 -23.17 13.60 7.10
C VAL A 71 -24.51 14.22 7.47
N ASP A 72 -25.60 13.45 7.48
CA ASP A 72 -26.94 13.92 7.83
C ASP A 72 -27.00 14.51 9.25
N LYS A 73 -26.27 13.89 10.18
CA LYS A 73 -26.12 14.36 11.56
C LYS A 73 -25.08 15.46 11.74
N LYS A 74 -24.40 15.88 10.66
CA LYS A 74 -23.38 16.93 10.64
C LYS A 74 -22.17 16.62 11.54
N TYR A 75 -21.83 15.34 11.70
CA TYR A 75 -20.63 14.94 12.43
C TYR A 75 -19.36 15.09 11.60
N ILE A 76 -19.49 14.97 10.28
CA ILE A 76 -18.40 15.14 9.32
C ILE A 76 -18.88 15.97 8.13
N ASN A 77 -17.93 16.68 7.51
CA ASN A 77 -18.10 17.17 6.15
C ASN A 77 -17.62 16.09 5.19
N PHE A 78 -18.30 15.94 4.05
CA PHE A 78 -17.94 14.96 3.04
C PHE A 78 -18.07 15.59 1.66
N THR A 79 -17.05 15.42 0.83
CA THR A 79 -17.03 15.90 -0.55
C THR A 79 -16.52 14.78 -1.45
N GLU A 80 -16.98 14.80 -2.70
CA GLU A 80 -16.44 13.91 -3.72
C GLU A 80 -14.97 14.22 -3.99
N HIS A 81 -14.18 13.19 -4.24
CA HIS A 81 -12.76 13.27 -4.54
C HIS A 81 -12.47 12.50 -5.82
N ASN A 82 -11.55 13.00 -6.66
CA ASN A 82 -11.18 12.30 -7.87
C ASN A 82 -10.47 10.96 -7.53
N PRO A 83 -11.05 9.80 -7.91
CA PRO A 83 -10.47 8.50 -7.59
C PRO A 83 -9.10 8.28 -8.21
N ASP A 84 -8.80 8.89 -9.37
CA ASP A 84 -7.52 8.75 -10.08
C ASP A 84 -6.35 9.31 -9.28
N LEU A 85 -6.63 10.22 -8.35
CA LEU A 85 -5.58 10.80 -7.52
C LEU A 85 -5.10 9.81 -6.45
N ILE A 86 -5.95 8.87 -6.00
CA ILE A 86 -5.62 7.94 -4.89
C ILE A 86 -4.34 7.13 -5.19
N PRO A 87 -4.16 6.49 -6.35
CA PRO A 87 -2.89 5.85 -6.72
C PRO A 87 -1.74 6.85 -6.94
N ALA A 88 -2.05 8.11 -7.25
CA ALA A 88 -1.07 9.18 -7.45
C ALA A 88 -0.49 9.73 -6.13
N SER A 89 -0.96 9.26 -4.97
CA SER A 89 -0.47 9.68 -3.64
C SER A 89 0.94 9.17 -3.30
N GLY A 90 1.67 8.63 -4.28
CA GLY A 90 3.06 8.17 -4.17
C GLY A 90 3.23 6.64 -4.19
N MET A 91 4.44 6.20 -3.87
CA MET A 91 4.89 4.80 -4.04
C MET A 91 4.50 3.87 -2.87
N GLY A 92 3.66 4.33 -1.94
CA GLY A 92 3.28 3.57 -0.75
C GLY A 92 2.52 2.28 -1.09
N TRP A 93 1.56 2.39 -2.01
CA TRP A 93 0.76 1.25 -2.46
C TRP A 93 1.62 0.23 -3.22
N GLU A 94 2.51 0.70 -4.11
CA GLU A 94 3.44 -0.14 -4.87
C GLU A 94 4.39 -0.91 -3.93
N ALA A 95 4.93 -0.22 -2.93
CA ALA A 95 5.83 -0.81 -1.94
C ALA A 95 5.16 -1.86 -1.05
N LYS A 96 3.83 -1.78 -0.87
CA LYS A 96 3.08 -2.70 -0.01
C LYS A 96 2.46 -3.84 -0.80
N LYS A 97 1.73 -3.57 -1.88
CA LYS A 97 1.13 -4.59 -2.75
C LYS A 97 2.20 -5.40 -3.48
N HIS A 98 2.93 -4.77 -4.41
CA HIS A 98 3.84 -5.52 -5.28
C HIS A 98 5.12 -5.96 -4.57
N ALA A 99 5.78 -5.04 -3.85
CA ALA A 99 7.01 -5.45 -3.16
C ALA A 99 6.74 -6.39 -1.97
N GLY A 100 5.54 -6.35 -1.38
CA GLY A 100 5.10 -7.34 -0.37
C GLY A 100 4.97 -8.74 -0.97
N VAL A 101 4.29 -8.86 -2.11
CA VAL A 101 4.17 -10.12 -2.88
C VAL A 101 5.55 -10.65 -3.28
N TYR A 102 6.44 -9.79 -3.78
CA TYR A 102 7.81 -10.16 -4.12
C TYR A 102 8.57 -10.76 -2.93
N ARG A 103 8.37 -10.22 -1.72
CA ARG A 103 9.00 -10.78 -0.50
C ARG A 103 8.44 -12.15 -0.15
N LEU A 104 7.14 -12.37 -0.31
CA LEU A 104 6.55 -13.70 -0.10
C LEU A 104 7.18 -14.72 -1.07
N PHE A 105 7.37 -14.34 -2.34
CA PHE A 105 8.04 -15.16 -3.34
C PHE A 105 9.49 -15.50 -2.94
N GLN A 106 10.29 -14.51 -2.54
CA GLN A 106 11.66 -14.75 -2.08
C GLN A 106 11.70 -15.62 -0.82
N ARG A 107 10.84 -15.37 0.17
CA ARG A 107 10.76 -16.20 1.38
C ARG A 107 10.41 -17.65 1.06
N LYS A 108 9.45 -17.88 0.16
CA LYS A 108 9.08 -19.21 -0.34
C LYS A 108 10.28 -19.90 -0.98
N LYS A 109 11.06 -19.20 -1.82
CA LYS A 109 12.27 -19.72 -2.46
C LYS A 109 13.34 -20.19 -1.46
N TYR A 110 13.50 -19.49 -0.33
CA TYR A 110 14.48 -19.83 0.71
C TYR A 110 13.91 -20.67 1.87
N GLY A 111 12.66 -21.15 1.78
CA GLY A 111 12.03 -21.96 2.82
C GLY A 111 11.71 -21.21 4.11
N TRP A 112 11.60 -19.87 4.06
CA TRP A 112 11.23 -19.05 5.21
C TRP A 112 9.71 -19.03 5.41
N PRO A 113 9.23 -18.83 6.66
CA PRO A 113 7.80 -18.78 6.94
C PRO A 113 7.14 -17.61 6.21
N ILE A 114 5.97 -17.88 5.62
CA ILE A 114 5.11 -16.92 4.96
C ILE A 114 3.66 -17.09 5.45
N PRO A 115 2.86 -16.01 5.54
CA PRO A 115 1.42 -16.12 5.72
C PRO A 115 0.78 -16.75 4.47
N ASP A 116 -0.29 -17.49 4.70
CA ASP A 116 -1.18 -17.97 3.64
C ASP A 116 -2.32 -16.96 3.45
N TYR A 117 -2.42 -16.39 2.25
CA TYR A 117 -3.49 -15.47 1.88
C TYR A 117 -4.55 -16.13 0.98
N GLY A 118 -4.48 -17.45 0.76
CA GLY A 118 -5.46 -18.20 -0.04
C GLY A 118 -5.33 -18.01 -1.55
N TYR A 119 -4.20 -17.49 -2.03
CA TYR A 119 -3.91 -17.35 -3.46
C TYR A 119 -2.46 -17.72 -3.79
N ASP A 120 -2.25 -18.17 -5.03
CA ASP A 120 -0.91 -18.45 -5.53
C ASP A 120 -0.12 -17.16 -5.70
N ILE A 121 1.08 -17.15 -5.11
CA ILE A 121 2.01 -16.04 -5.22
C ILE A 121 2.68 -16.11 -6.59
N SER A 122 2.33 -15.18 -7.47
CA SER A 122 2.98 -14.99 -8.78
C SER A 122 3.56 -13.58 -8.90
N GLU A 123 4.70 -13.46 -9.59
CA GLU A 123 5.27 -12.17 -9.98
C GLU A 123 5.38 -12.06 -11.49
N THR A 124 5.02 -10.90 -12.03
CA THR A 124 5.30 -10.52 -13.42
C THR A 124 6.25 -9.32 -13.38
N PRO A 125 7.56 -9.54 -13.27
CA PRO A 125 8.51 -8.43 -13.23
C PRO A 125 8.41 -7.67 -14.55
N LEU A 126 8.23 -6.34 -14.48
CA LEU A 126 8.38 -5.49 -15.65
C LEU A 126 9.80 -5.67 -16.23
N PRO A 127 9.99 -5.68 -17.57
CA PRO A 127 11.32 -5.68 -18.15
C PRO A 127 12.12 -4.51 -17.61
N ARG A 128 13.25 -4.77 -16.95
CA ARG A 128 14.17 -3.73 -16.48
C ARG A 128 15.53 -3.95 -17.10
N ASP A 129 16.09 -2.91 -17.70
CA ASP A 129 17.48 -2.89 -18.14
C ASP A 129 18.36 -2.55 -16.92
N ILE A 130 18.75 -3.58 -16.17
CA ILE A 130 19.60 -3.44 -14.98
C ILE A 130 21.04 -3.23 -15.43
N LYS A 131 21.42 -1.98 -15.68
CA LYS A 131 22.78 -1.61 -16.03
C LYS A 131 23.61 -1.25 -14.80
N PHE A 132 24.84 -1.72 -14.85
CA PHE A 132 25.79 -1.74 -13.76
C PHE A 132 26.89 -0.68 -14.00
N PRO A 133 26.83 0.52 -13.38
CA PRO A 133 27.66 1.71 -13.71
C PRO A 133 29.11 1.54 -13.30
N LYS A 134 30.01 1.41 -14.30
CA LYS A 134 31.47 1.24 -14.19
C LYS A 134 32.20 2.22 -13.25
#